data_AF-A0A143PPM5-F1
#
_entry.id   AF-A0A143PPM5-F1
#
_cell.length_a   1.000
_cell.length_b   1.000
_cell.length_c   1.000
_cell.angle_alpha   90.00
_cell.angle_beta   90.00
_cell.angle_gamma   90.00
#
_symmetry.space_group_name_H-M   'P 1'
#
loop_
_entity.id
_entity.type
_entity.pdbx_description
1 polymer ?
#
loop_
_entity_poly.entity_id
_entity_poly.type
_entity_poly.pdbx_seq_one_letter_code
_entity_poly.pdbx_strand_id
1 'polypeptide(L)'
;MEKTVFKTLAVAGALLAFSAVATLFTAPGIVAQSQTSVGNPALLTEVEQLRAQLAAIESSVAGLKPRRFYLTQEDTFDGATVLGACATGFHMASIFEVSEPSTLRYDTELGYRNVDSGSGPPIHRGGWIRTGRDTTPGFPAHCTVWTNNSPANVGTSAMLRFESRLVPWESKLEFCNQAGRVWCVQD
;
A
#
# COMPACT_ATOMS: atom_id res chain seq x y z
N MET A 1 19.77 -1.72 -39.06
CA MET A 1 19.59 -0.83 -37.90
C MET A 1 18.92 -1.66 -36.82
N GLU A 2 19.66 -2.62 -36.27
CA GLU A 2 20.55 -2.55 -35.10
C GLU A 2 19.78 -3.03 -33.86
N LYS A 3 20.01 -4.31 -33.55
CA LYS A 3 19.40 -5.04 -32.44
C LYS A 3 20.29 -4.84 -31.21
N THR A 4 19.81 -4.12 -30.20
CA THR A 4 20.57 -3.90 -28.97
C THR A 4 20.27 -5.00 -27.95
N VAL A 5 21.34 -5.72 -27.63
CA VAL A 5 21.46 -6.84 -26.70
C VAL A 5 21.40 -6.34 -25.25
N PHE A 6 20.48 -6.86 -24.42
CA PHE A 6 20.51 -6.63 -22.98
C PHE A 6 21.44 -7.66 -22.31
N LYS A 7 22.55 -7.15 -21.77
CA LYS A 7 23.52 -7.88 -20.96
C LYS A 7 22.99 -8.13 -19.56
N THR A 8 23.08 -9.37 -19.12
CA THR A 8 22.92 -9.87 -17.75
C THR A 8 23.94 -9.22 -16.82
N LEU A 9 23.51 -8.49 -15.79
CA LEU A 9 24.38 -8.08 -14.69
C LEU A 9 24.49 -9.23 -13.68
N ALA A 10 25.63 -9.92 -13.71
CA ALA A 10 26.09 -10.76 -12.61
C ALA A 10 26.73 -9.86 -11.54
N VAL A 11 26.16 -9.84 -10.34
CA VAL A 11 26.78 -9.18 -9.18
C VAL A 11 27.86 -10.11 -8.65
N ALA A 12 29.12 -9.74 -8.90
CA ALA A 12 30.31 -10.43 -8.43
C ALA A 12 30.44 -10.25 -6.90
N GLY A 13 30.44 -11.37 -6.17
CA GLY A 13 30.82 -11.41 -4.76
C GLY A 13 32.33 -11.21 -4.63
N ALA A 14 32.74 -10.11 -4.00
CA ALA A 14 34.12 -9.86 -3.64
C ALA A 14 34.51 -10.71 -2.41
N LEU A 15 35.21 -11.82 -2.62
CA LEU A 15 35.97 -12.49 -1.57
C LEU A 15 37.24 -11.66 -1.29
N LEU A 16 37.28 -10.99 -0.13
CA LEU A 16 38.51 -10.43 0.42
C LEU A 16 39.25 -11.52 1.20
N ALA A 17 40.32 -12.04 0.60
CA ALA A 17 41.30 -12.88 1.28
C ALA A 17 42.22 -11.97 2.13
N PHE A 18 42.02 -11.97 3.45
CA PHE A 18 43.02 -11.45 4.38
C PHE A 18 43.95 -12.58 4.81
N SER A 19 45.15 -12.56 4.23
CA SER A 19 46.30 -13.31 4.74
C SER A 19 46.77 -12.65 6.04
N ALA A 20 46.83 -13.42 7.12
CA ALA A 20 47.46 -12.99 8.36
C ALA A 20 48.39 -14.10 8.85
N VAL A 21 49.67 -13.92 8.56
CA VAL A 21 50.78 -14.56 9.27
C VAL A 21 50.84 -13.93 10.66
N ALA A 22 50.63 -14.71 11.71
CA ALA A 22 50.92 -14.30 13.08
C ALA A 22 51.74 -15.40 13.76
N THR A 23 52.97 -15.02 14.06
CA THR A 23 54.07 -15.72 14.72
C THR A 23 53.68 -16.28 16.09
N LEU A 24 54.13 -17.51 16.36
CA LEU A 24 54.15 -18.10 17.70
C LEU A 24 55.07 -17.28 18.62
N PHE A 25 54.50 -16.75 19.71
CA PHE A 25 55.23 -16.42 20.93
C PHE A 25 54.61 -17.23 22.08
N THR A 26 55.31 -18.26 22.53
CA THR A 26 55.00 -19.00 23.76
C THR A 26 55.71 -18.30 24.93
N ALA A 27 54.96 -17.52 25.71
CA ALA A 27 55.36 -17.07 27.04
C ALA A 27 54.43 -17.72 28.09
N PRO A 28 54.96 -18.41 29.11
CA PRO A 28 54.16 -18.92 30.22
C PRO A 28 53.98 -17.84 31.30
N GLY A 29 52.74 -17.64 31.76
CA GLY A 29 52.37 -16.69 32.82
C GLY A 29 52.20 -15.28 32.28
N ILE A 30 51.03 -14.65 32.30
CA ILE A 30 50.06 -14.52 33.39
C ILE A 30 48.67 -14.64 32.75
N VAL A 31 47.83 -15.57 33.22
CA VAL A 31 46.40 -15.55 32.89
C VAL A 31 45.79 -14.38 33.65
N ALA A 32 45.83 -13.18 33.05
CA ALA A 32 44.94 -12.11 33.45
C ALA A 32 43.53 -12.60 33.09
N GLN A 33 42.84 -13.20 34.05
CA GLN A 33 41.39 -13.35 33.97
C GLN A 33 40.84 -11.93 33.88
N SER A 34 40.60 -11.45 32.67
CA SER A 34 39.70 -10.33 32.47
C SER A 34 38.35 -10.83 32.95
N GLN A 35 38.04 -10.51 34.21
CA GLN A 35 36.68 -10.52 34.70
C GLN A 35 35.98 -9.42 33.89
N THR A 36 35.55 -9.77 32.67
CA THR A 36 34.46 -9.07 32.02
C THR A 36 33.34 -9.06 33.05
N SER A 37 33.05 -7.88 33.57
CA SER A 37 31.97 -7.68 34.52
C SER A 37 30.77 -8.46 34.01
N VAL A 38 30.35 -9.45 34.78
CA VAL A 38 29.18 -10.26 34.49
C VAL A 38 28.05 -9.26 34.27
N GLY A 39 27.69 -9.03 33.01
CA GLY A 39 26.61 -8.11 32.66
C GLY A 39 25.38 -8.54 33.43
N ASN A 40 24.55 -7.59 33.84
CA ASN A 40 23.31 -7.88 34.56
C ASN A 40 22.55 -9.00 33.79
N PRO A 41 22.43 -10.22 34.35
CA PRO A 41 21.89 -11.36 33.60
C PRO A 41 20.44 -11.14 33.18
N ALA A 42 19.69 -10.32 33.93
CA ALA A 42 18.34 -9.92 33.55
C ALA A 42 18.31 -9.12 32.24
N LEU A 43 19.31 -8.25 32.02
CA LEU A 43 19.43 -7.47 30.78
C LEU A 43 19.72 -8.36 29.57
N LEU A 44 20.52 -9.41 29.75
CA LEU A 44 20.81 -10.37 28.68
C LEU A 44 19.55 -11.14 28.28
N THR A 45 18.77 -11.60 29.26
CA THR A 45 17.48 -12.25 29.01
C THR A 45 16.51 -11.30 28.29
N GLU A 46 16.46 -10.03 28.67
CA GLU A 46 15.63 -9.02 28.01
C GLU A 46 16.04 -8.79 26.55
N VAL A 47 17.34 -8.70 26.26
CA VAL A 47 17.85 -8.56 24.89
C VAL A 47 17.51 -9.78 24.02
N GLU A 48 17.60 -10.99 24.58
CA GLU A 48 17.21 -12.21 23.87
C GLU A 48 15.71 -12.25 23.57
N GLN A 49 14.88 -11.82 24.53
CA GLN A 49 13.43 -11.71 24.34
C GLN A 49 13.07 -10.68 23.25
N LEU A 50 13.70 -9.51 23.26
CA LEU A 50 13.47 -8.48 22.23
C LEU A 50 13.85 -8.98 20.82
N ARG A 51 14.96 -9.73 20.70
CA ARG A 51 15.36 -10.34 19.42
C ARG A 51 14.33 -11.35 18.93
N ALA A 52 13.79 -12.17 19.83
CA ALA A 52 12.73 -13.13 19.48
C ALA A 52 11.44 -12.42 19.05
N GLN A 53 11.05 -11.34 19.72
CA GLN A 53 9.90 -10.52 19.33
C GLN A 53 10.08 -9.88 17.95
N LEU A 54 11.27 -9.35 17.65
CA LEU A 54 11.57 -8.77 16.35
C LEU A 54 11.43 -9.82 15.23
N ALA A 55 11.99 -11.02 15.41
CA ALA A 55 11.87 -12.10 14.43
C ALA A 55 10.40 -12.51 14.19
N ALA A 56 9.57 -12.52 15.24
CA ALA A 56 8.14 -12.81 15.13
C ALA A 56 7.39 -11.71 14.36
N ILE A 57 7.74 -10.44 14.59
CA ILE A 57 7.17 -9.30 13.86
C ILE A 57 7.57 -9.35 12.39
N GLU A 58 8.85 -9.57 12.09
CA GLU A 58 9.35 -9.69 10.71
C GLU A 58 8.63 -10.80 9.95
N SER A 59 8.45 -11.97 10.57
CA SER A 59 7.70 -13.07 9.96
C SER A 59 6.23 -12.73 9.74
N SER A 60 5.62 -11.98 10.67
CA SER A 60 4.21 -11.57 10.55
C SER A 60 4.02 -10.57 9.41
N VAL A 61 4.91 -9.59 9.29
CA VAL A 61 4.88 -8.57 8.23
C VAL A 61 5.17 -9.18 6.86
N ALA A 62 6.10 -10.13 6.77
CA ALA A 62 6.42 -10.83 5.52
C ALA A 62 5.23 -11.62 4.94
N GLY A 63 4.28 -12.02 5.79
CA GLY A 63 3.06 -12.73 5.37
C GLY A 63 1.92 -11.81 4.92
N LEU A 64 2.00 -10.50 5.18
CA LEU A 64 0.95 -9.56 4.81
C LEU A 64 0.93 -9.34 3.30
N LYS A 65 -0.26 -9.45 2.71
CA LYS A 65 -0.49 -9.09 1.31
C LYS A 65 -1.09 -7.68 1.26
N PRO A 66 -0.71 -6.85 0.27
CA PRO A 66 -1.38 -5.57 0.05
C PRO A 66 -2.89 -5.76 -0.12
N ARG A 67 -3.70 -4.90 0.52
CA ARG A 67 -5.15 -4.84 0.26
C ARG A 67 -5.38 -4.57 -1.22
N ARG A 68 -6.43 -5.19 -1.75
CA ARG A 68 -6.84 -4.96 -3.13
C ARG A 68 -7.82 -3.81 -3.23
N PHE A 69 -7.79 -3.12 -4.36
CA PHE A 69 -8.77 -2.09 -4.70
C PHE A 69 -9.03 -2.12 -6.20
N TYR A 70 -10.18 -1.63 -6.64
CA TYR A 70 -10.50 -1.54 -8.05
C TYR A 70 -11.54 -0.47 -8.35
N LEU A 71 -11.64 -0.06 -9.61
CA LEU A 71 -12.75 0.75 -10.13
C LEU A 71 -13.71 -0.21 -10.85
N THR A 72 -15.01 -0.20 -10.52
CA THR A 72 -15.98 -1.13 -11.16
C THR A 72 -15.91 -1.09 -12.69
N GLN A 73 -16.12 -2.25 -13.32
CA GLN A 73 -16.20 -2.39 -14.79
C GLN A 73 -17.49 -1.81 -15.39
N GLU A 74 -18.54 -1.67 -14.60
CA GLU A 74 -19.78 -1.02 -15.00
C GLU A 74 -19.76 0.46 -14.56
N ASP A 75 -20.33 1.33 -15.40
CA ASP A 75 -20.53 2.77 -15.17
C ASP A 75 -22.02 3.15 -15.03
N THR A 76 -22.80 2.24 -14.45
CA THR A 76 -24.25 2.32 -14.33
C THR A 76 -24.74 2.76 -12.94
N PHE A 77 -23.83 2.96 -11.98
CA PHE A 77 -24.19 3.22 -10.58
C PHE A 77 -24.45 4.70 -10.33
N ASP A 78 -25.57 4.98 -9.69
CA ASP A 78 -25.96 6.31 -9.23
C ASP A 78 -25.78 6.45 -7.71
N GLY A 79 -26.03 7.64 -7.18
CA GLY A 79 -25.88 7.94 -5.76
C GLY A 79 -26.73 7.08 -4.82
N ALA A 80 -27.78 6.41 -5.30
CA ALA A 80 -28.60 5.49 -4.50
C ALA A 80 -28.16 4.03 -4.59
N THR A 81 -27.37 3.66 -5.61
CA THR A 81 -26.99 2.27 -5.90
C THR A 81 -25.50 1.98 -5.67
N VAL A 82 -24.67 3.01 -5.49
CA VAL A 82 -23.20 2.86 -5.32
C VAL A 82 -22.76 1.95 -4.17
N LEU A 83 -23.55 1.82 -3.10
CA LEU A 83 -23.18 0.98 -1.96
C LEU A 83 -23.22 -0.52 -2.27
N GLY A 84 -23.99 -0.92 -3.28
CA GLY A 84 -24.11 -2.30 -3.76
C GLY A 84 -23.21 -2.63 -4.95
N ALA A 85 -22.35 -1.70 -5.38
CA ALA A 85 -21.58 -1.84 -6.60
C ALA A 85 -20.35 -2.76 -6.47
N CYS A 86 -19.87 -2.97 -5.24
CA CYS A 86 -18.65 -3.73 -4.98
C CYS A 86 -18.93 -5.22 -4.84
N ALA A 87 -17.98 -6.05 -5.28
CA ALA A 87 -18.03 -7.50 -5.19
C ALA A 87 -17.93 -7.95 -3.72
N THR A 88 -18.40 -9.16 -3.41
CA THR A 88 -18.30 -9.73 -2.07
C THR A 88 -16.86 -9.70 -1.54
N GLY A 89 -16.69 -9.21 -0.31
CA GLY A 89 -15.37 -8.99 0.33
C GLY A 89 -14.72 -7.65 -0.01
N PHE A 90 -15.47 -6.76 -0.66
CA PHE A 90 -15.09 -5.38 -0.93
C PHE A 90 -16.24 -4.43 -0.57
N HIS A 91 -15.91 -3.21 -0.20
CA HIS A 91 -16.86 -2.13 0.01
C HIS A 91 -16.48 -0.89 -0.80
N MET A 92 -17.43 0.04 -0.94
CA MET A 92 -17.17 1.34 -1.55
C MET A 92 -16.09 2.07 -0.76
N ALA A 93 -14.94 2.26 -1.40
CA ALA A 93 -13.75 2.82 -0.79
C ALA A 93 -14.00 4.24 -0.27
N SER A 94 -13.32 4.57 0.82
CA SER A 94 -13.06 5.95 1.18
C SER A 94 -11.75 6.46 0.60
N ILE A 95 -11.67 7.77 0.37
CA ILE A 95 -10.44 8.41 -0.11
C ILE A 95 -9.26 8.16 0.84
N PHE A 96 -9.51 8.01 2.14
CA PHE A 96 -8.47 7.71 3.12
C PHE A 96 -7.89 6.30 2.96
N GLU A 97 -8.70 5.33 2.56
CA GLU A 97 -8.23 3.95 2.35
C GLU A 97 -7.42 3.77 1.07
N VAL A 98 -7.72 4.53 0.03
CA VAL A 98 -7.03 4.45 -1.27
C VAL A 98 -6.10 5.63 -1.54
N SER A 99 -5.83 6.46 -0.53
CA SER A 99 -5.04 7.69 -0.63
C SER A 99 -3.63 7.46 -1.20
N GLU A 100 -3.04 6.29 -0.90
CA GLU A 100 -1.71 5.89 -1.36
C GLU A 100 -1.77 4.58 -2.18
N PRO A 101 -2.04 4.66 -3.50
CA PRO A 101 -2.13 3.48 -4.35
C PRO A 101 -0.86 2.62 -4.39
N SER A 102 0.32 3.17 -4.09
CA SER A 102 1.58 2.40 -4.10
C SER A 102 1.65 1.33 -3.00
N THR A 103 0.83 1.46 -1.96
CA THR A 103 0.71 0.47 -0.87
C THR A 103 -0.39 -0.57 -1.11
N LEU A 104 -1.13 -0.44 -2.21
CA LEU A 104 -2.27 -1.27 -2.57
C LEU A 104 -2.00 -2.06 -3.85
N ARG A 105 -2.82 -3.08 -4.09
CA ARG A 105 -2.80 -3.82 -5.35
C ARG A 105 -4.08 -3.57 -6.14
N TYR A 106 -3.96 -3.05 -7.36
CA TYR A 106 -5.13 -2.92 -8.24
C TYR A 106 -5.59 -4.32 -8.69
N ASP A 107 -6.87 -4.63 -8.47
CA ASP A 107 -7.48 -5.88 -8.92
C ASP A 107 -7.95 -5.72 -10.37
N THR A 108 -7.16 -6.22 -11.31
CA THR A 108 -7.50 -6.12 -12.72
C THR A 108 -8.64 -7.07 -13.11
N GLU A 109 -8.87 -8.17 -12.39
CA GLU A 109 -9.95 -9.12 -12.72
C GLU A 109 -11.33 -8.49 -12.49
N LEU A 110 -11.48 -7.78 -11.37
CA LEU A 110 -12.71 -7.05 -11.02
C LEU A 110 -12.74 -5.62 -11.59
N GLY A 111 -11.58 -5.03 -11.82
CA GLY A 111 -11.42 -3.62 -12.15
C GLY A 111 -11.56 -3.30 -13.63
N TYR A 112 -12.00 -2.07 -13.91
CA TYR A 112 -11.91 -1.45 -15.22
C TYR A 112 -10.45 -1.38 -15.69
N ARG A 113 -10.21 -1.63 -16.97
CA ARG A 113 -8.88 -1.59 -17.59
C ARG A 113 -8.89 -0.63 -18.77
N ASN A 114 -7.92 0.27 -18.84
CA ASN A 114 -7.56 0.94 -20.09
C ASN A 114 -6.53 0.10 -20.85
N VAL A 115 -6.38 0.39 -22.14
CA VAL A 115 -5.37 -0.23 -23.01
C VAL A 115 -3.93 -0.07 -22.49
N ASP A 116 -3.67 0.98 -21.71
CA ASP A 116 -2.36 1.31 -21.13
C ASP A 116 -2.32 1.15 -19.59
N SER A 117 -3.30 0.47 -18.98
CA SER A 117 -3.33 0.32 -17.52
C SER A 117 -2.30 -0.68 -16.98
N GLY A 118 -1.82 -1.61 -17.80
CA GLY A 118 -0.95 -2.69 -17.34
C GLY A 118 -1.56 -3.43 -16.13
N SER A 119 -0.86 -3.41 -15.00
CA SER A 119 -1.35 -3.94 -13.71
C SER A 119 -1.83 -2.85 -12.72
N GLY A 120 -1.82 -1.59 -13.14
CA GLY A 120 -2.17 -0.44 -12.31
C GLY A 120 -3.63 0.02 -12.50
N PRO A 121 -4.10 0.91 -11.62
CA PRO A 121 -5.40 1.55 -11.77
C PRO A 121 -5.46 2.46 -13.01
N PRO A 122 -6.67 2.72 -13.56
CA PRO A 122 -6.84 3.67 -14.65
C PRO A 122 -6.60 5.12 -14.19
N ILE A 123 -5.88 5.89 -15.01
CA ILE A 123 -5.80 7.36 -14.88
C ILE A 123 -6.94 8.05 -15.64
N HIS A 124 -7.29 9.28 -15.23
CA HIS A 124 -8.36 10.10 -15.83
C HIS A 124 -9.74 9.41 -15.92
N ARG A 125 -9.99 8.44 -15.03
CA ARG A 125 -11.27 7.76 -14.89
C ARG A 125 -11.79 7.96 -13.48
N GLY A 126 -12.93 8.61 -13.38
CA GLY A 126 -13.60 8.91 -12.13
C GLY A 126 -14.48 7.75 -11.65
N GLY A 127 -14.57 7.61 -10.34
CA GLY A 127 -15.55 6.77 -9.67
C GLY A 127 -16.06 7.44 -8.42
N TRP A 128 -17.30 7.15 -8.05
CA TRP A 128 -17.88 7.48 -6.77
C TRP A 128 -16.98 6.98 -5.64
N ILE A 129 -16.75 7.83 -4.64
CA ILE A 129 -15.87 7.51 -3.51
C ILE A 129 -16.40 8.15 -2.24
N ARG A 130 -16.24 7.46 -1.10
CA ARG A 130 -16.54 8.07 0.20
C ARG A 130 -15.46 9.08 0.54
N THR A 131 -15.88 10.20 1.12
CA THR A 131 -14.98 11.28 1.56
C THR A 131 -14.51 11.11 3.00
N GLY A 132 -15.09 10.17 3.76
CA GLY A 132 -14.70 9.88 5.14
C GLY A 132 -15.08 10.95 6.16
N ARG A 133 -16.05 11.82 5.86
CA ARG A 133 -16.50 12.88 6.76
C ARG A 133 -17.99 12.78 7.10
N ASP A 134 -18.34 13.39 8.22
CA ASP A 134 -19.68 13.52 8.77
C ASP A 134 -20.61 14.33 7.84
N THR A 135 -21.92 14.23 8.07
CA THR A 135 -23.00 14.83 7.25
C THR A 135 -23.11 16.36 7.38
N THR A 136 -22.05 17.04 7.82
CA THR A 136 -22.08 18.48 8.10
C THR A 136 -22.31 19.28 6.80
N PRO A 137 -23.25 20.23 6.79
CA PRO A 137 -23.49 21.09 5.63
C PRO A 137 -22.22 21.83 5.19
N GLY A 138 -21.98 21.92 3.87
CA GLY A 138 -20.94 22.78 3.29
C GLY A 138 -19.74 22.07 2.64
N PHE A 139 -19.56 20.77 2.87
CA PHE A 139 -18.70 19.77 2.18
C PHE A 139 -18.31 18.71 3.23
N PRO A 140 -18.34 17.41 2.88
CA PRO A 140 -18.32 16.84 1.53
C PRO A 140 -19.67 16.27 1.08
N ALA A 141 -19.85 16.22 -0.25
CA ALA A 141 -21.06 15.74 -0.90
C ALA A 141 -21.13 14.20 -0.93
N HIS A 142 -22.26 13.63 -0.50
CA HIS A 142 -22.37 12.18 -0.29
C HIS A 142 -23.78 11.67 -0.59
N CYS A 143 -24.54 12.34 -1.46
CA CYS A 143 -25.85 11.87 -1.92
C CYS A 143 -26.80 11.41 -0.80
N THR A 144 -26.89 12.19 0.29
CA THR A 144 -27.65 11.81 1.50
C THR A 144 -27.22 10.44 2.03
N VAL A 145 -25.94 10.27 2.32
CA VAL A 145 -25.34 9.00 2.81
C VAL A 145 -25.47 7.87 1.78
N TRP A 146 -25.37 8.24 0.51
CA TRP A 146 -25.42 7.33 -0.63
C TRP A 146 -26.73 6.53 -0.69
N THR A 147 -27.84 7.20 -0.36
CA THR A 147 -29.20 6.62 -0.40
C THR A 147 -30.14 7.41 -1.31
N ASN A 148 -29.63 8.35 -2.09
CA ASN A 148 -30.45 9.28 -2.86
C ASN A 148 -29.82 9.51 -4.24
N ASN A 149 -30.64 9.51 -5.29
CA ASN A 149 -30.25 9.77 -6.67
C ASN A 149 -30.93 11.00 -7.27
N SER A 150 -31.32 11.97 -6.45
CA SER A 150 -31.91 13.23 -6.89
C SER A 150 -30.87 14.10 -7.56
N PRO A 151 -31.15 14.71 -8.73
CA PRO A 151 -30.26 15.67 -9.37
C PRO A 151 -30.09 16.96 -8.55
N ALA A 152 -30.92 17.21 -7.53
CA ALA A 152 -30.75 18.33 -6.62
C ALA A 152 -29.63 18.11 -5.60
N ASN A 153 -29.15 16.88 -5.46
CA ASN A 153 -28.06 16.51 -4.57
C ASN A 153 -26.79 16.24 -5.39
N VAL A 154 -25.66 16.39 -4.71
CA VAL A 154 -24.35 16.03 -5.26
C VAL A 154 -23.66 14.96 -4.41
N GLY A 155 -22.78 14.21 -5.04
CA GLY A 155 -21.85 13.27 -4.43
C GLY A 155 -20.43 13.55 -4.91
N THR A 156 -19.45 12.99 -4.19
CA THR A 156 -18.05 13.07 -4.59
C THR A 156 -17.66 11.89 -5.48
N SER A 157 -16.99 12.19 -6.60
CA SER A 157 -16.20 11.21 -7.34
C SER A 157 -14.73 11.61 -7.29
N ALA A 158 -13.84 10.63 -7.41
CA ALA A 158 -12.40 10.85 -7.49
C ALA A 158 -11.77 10.08 -8.66
N MET A 159 -10.67 10.60 -9.19
CA MET A 159 -9.87 9.98 -10.24
C MET A 159 -8.39 10.17 -9.98
N LEU A 160 -7.57 9.28 -10.52
CA LEU A 160 -6.12 9.45 -10.50
C LEU A 160 -5.66 10.42 -11.60
N ARG A 161 -4.73 11.32 -11.25
CA ARG A 161 -4.04 12.22 -12.18
C ARG A 161 -2.53 12.15 -11.97
N PHE A 162 -1.79 12.20 -13.09
CA PHE A 162 -0.32 12.16 -13.08
C PHE A 162 0.31 13.53 -12.81
N GLU A 163 -0.45 14.63 -12.96
CA GLU A 163 0.03 16.00 -12.87
C GLU A 163 0.13 16.52 -11.43
N SER A 164 -0.50 15.84 -10.48
CA SER A 164 -0.55 16.22 -9.07
C SER A 164 0.66 15.67 -8.32
N ARG A 165 1.62 16.55 -7.99
CA ARG A 165 2.93 16.20 -7.38
C ARG A 165 2.88 15.69 -5.93
N LEU A 166 1.72 15.75 -5.26
CA LEU A 166 1.62 15.48 -3.81
C LEU A 166 0.47 14.53 -3.43
N VAL A 167 -0.64 14.53 -4.17
CA VAL A 167 -1.78 13.64 -3.93
C VAL A 167 -2.29 13.19 -5.29
N PRO A 168 -2.21 11.90 -5.65
CA PRO A 168 -2.53 11.45 -7.01
C PRO A 168 -4.03 11.55 -7.33
N TRP A 169 -4.87 11.90 -6.35
CA TRP A 169 -6.31 11.96 -6.48
C TRP A 169 -6.82 13.38 -6.75
N GLU A 170 -7.57 13.54 -7.82
CA GLU A 170 -8.46 14.69 -8.02
C GLU A 170 -9.89 14.29 -7.69
N SER A 171 -10.57 15.12 -6.89
CA SER A 171 -12.00 14.95 -6.59
C SER A 171 -12.83 15.97 -7.34
N LYS A 172 -14.05 15.57 -7.73
CA LYS A 172 -15.07 16.44 -8.31
C LYS A 172 -16.43 16.12 -7.71
N LEU A 173 -17.33 17.11 -7.80
CA LEU A 173 -18.73 16.93 -7.47
C LEU A 173 -19.49 16.47 -8.70
N GLU A 174 -20.36 15.49 -8.51
CA GLU A 174 -21.26 14.98 -9.54
C GLU A 174 -22.69 14.94 -8.99
N PHE A 175 -23.68 15.13 -9.86
CA PHE A 175 -25.08 14.99 -9.45
C PHE A 175 -25.39 13.54 -9.10
N CYS A 176 -26.18 13.33 -8.06
CA CYS A 176 -26.44 11.98 -7.55
C CYS A 176 -27.23 11.09 -8.51
N ASN A 177 -27.87 11.65 -9.53
CA ASN A 177 -28.54 10.88 -10.58
C ASN A 177 -27.59 10.47 -11.73
N GLN A 178 -26.32 10.90 -11.72
CA GLN A 178 -25.39 10.50 -12.76
C GLN A 178 -24.97 9.04 -12.57
N ALA A 179 -25.02 8.30 -13.66
CA ALA A 179 -24.45 6.97 -13.72
C ALA A 179 -22.91 7.08 -13.75
N GLY A 180 -22.24 6.29 -12.92
CA GLY A 180 -20.79 6.31 -12.79
C GLY A 180 -20.25 4.99 -12.26
N ARG A 181 -18.92 4.91 -12.21
CA ARG A 181 -18.18 3.78 -11.64
C ARG A 181 -18.04 3.97 -10.14
N VAL A 182 -17.66 2.92 -9.41
CA VAL A 182 -17.42 3.00 -7.97
C VAL A 182 -16.01 2.52 -7.65
N TRP A 183 -15.28 3.26 -6.82
CA TRP A 183 -14.05 2.77 -6.24
C TRP A 183 -14.37 1.80 -5.12
N CYS A 184 -13.82 0.59 -5.21
CA CYS A 184 -13.99 -0.48 -4.25
C CYS A 184 -12.66 -0.85 -3.61
N VAL A 185 -12.66 -1.16 -2.32
CA VAL A 185 -11.47 -1.63 -1.58
C VAL A 185 -11.83 -2.87 -0.77
N GLN A 186 -10.89 -3.79 -0.67
CA GLN A 186 -11.05 -5.05 0.04
C GLN A 186 -11.26 -4.81 1.54
N ASP A 187 -12.21 -5.49 2.16
CA ASP A 187 -12.48 -5.42 3.60
C ASP A 187 -11.28 -5.80 4.48
#